data_AF-S9WL93-F1
#
_entry.id   AF-S9WL93-F1
#
_cell.length_a   1.000
_cell.length_b   1.000
_cell.length_c   1.000
_cell.angle_alpha   90.00
_cell.angle_beta   90.00
_cell.angle_gamma   90.00
#
_symmetry.space_group_name_H-M   'P 1'
#
loop_
_entity.id
_entity.type
_entity.pdbx_description
1 polymer ?
#
loop_
_entity_poly.entity_id
_entity_poly.type
_entity_poly.pdbx_seq_one_letter_code
_entity_poly.pdbx_strand_id
1 'polypeptide(L)'
;MFRFCTTWLAKPGCEEITRTARRVQLRPQEHYAQHRMQVWQLRFKEMGPMFSRVWVALGGKMRRRRIGRQADVKDLRYYWRPIEPQYQRLYMSRLRLHDRSNKNVVPLRLRPTNTEIGHVQSLKEWEMARHRKYGPQMAPPKKPDFEFRVF
;
A
#
# COMPACT_ATOMS: atom_id res chain seq x y z
N MET A 1 15.67 28.10 -7.03
CA MET A 1 16.39 29.14 -6.25
C MET A 1 16.05 28.92 -4.77
N PHE A 2 16.91 28.24 -4.02
CA PHE A 2 16.71 28.06 -2.58
C PHE A 2 17.19 29.33 -1.87
N ARG A 3 16.30 30.03 -1.16
CA ARG A 3 16.68 31.15 -0.29
C ARG A 3 17.44 30.58 0.92
N PHE A 4 18.75 30.79 0.97
CA PHE A 4 19.57 30.48 2.15
C PHE A 4 19.13 31.39 3.30
N CYS A 5 18.53 30.80 4.33
CA CYS A 5 18.19 31.50 5.57
C CYS A 5 19.39 31.35 6.53
N THR A 6 20.15 32.44 6.73
CA THR A 6 21.38 32.45 7.54
C THR A 6 21.13 32.33 9.05
N THR A 7 19.88 32.44 9.49
CA THR A 7 19.51 32.36 10.92
C THR A 7 19.36 30.94 11.45
N TRP A 8 19.41 29.92 10.59
CA TRP A 8 19.24 28.50 10.97
C TRP A 8 20.56 27.75 11.13
N LEU A 9 21.69 28.39 10.84
CA LEU A 9 23.02 27.81 10.98
C LEU A 9 23.66 28.32 12.27
N ALA A 10 24.19 27.41 13.08
CA ALA A 10 24.94 27.78 14.29
C ALA A 10 26.15 28.63 13.90
N LYS A 11 26.47 29.65 14.71
CA LYS A 11 27.65 30.48 14.47
C LYS A 11 28.91 29.62 14.66
N PRO A 12 29.96 29.82 13.85
CA PRO A 12 31.24 29.17 14.10
C PRO A 12 31.74 29.56 15.51
N GLY A 13 32.15 28.57 16.30
CA GLY A 13 32.60 28.78 17.68
C GLY A 13 31.51 28.81 18.75
N CYS A 14 30.24 28.57 18.40
CA CYS A 14 29.15 28.40 19.37
C CYS A 14 29.42 27.22 20.31
N GLU A 15 29.22 27.42 21.62
CA GLU A 15 29.43 26.37 22.63
C GLU A 15 28.56 25.12 22.36
N GLU A 16 27.40 25.33 21.75
CA GLU A 16 26.44 24.28 21.40
C GLU A 16 26.95 23.29 20.32
N ILE A 17 27.87 23.72 19.45
CA ILE A 17 28.48 22.84 18.43
C ILE A 17 29.89 22.37 18.81
N THR A 18 30.58 23.08 19.71
CA THR A 18 31.91 22.67 20.20
C THR A 18 31.79 21.56 21.24
N ARG A 19 30.71 21.53 22.03
CA ARG A 19 30.40 20.40 22.92
C ARG A 19 29.80 19.24 22.11
N THR A 20 30.23 18.01 22.40
CA THR A 20 29.63 16.82 21.80
C THR A 20 28.21 16.62 22.31
N ALA A 21 27.24 16.74 21.41
CA ALA A 21 25.83 16.46 21.67
C ALA A 21 25.36 15.19 20.93
N ARG A 22 24.06 14.89 21.02
CA ARG A 22 23.43 13.75 20.34
C ARG A 22 23.67 13.84 18.82
N ARG A 23 24.06 12.71 18.22
CA ARG A 23 24.21 12.57 16.76
C ARG A 23 22.97 11.89 16.18
N VAL A 24 22.48 12.45 15.09
CA VAL A 24 21.33 11.90 14.35
C VAL A 24 21.80 10.72 13.51
N GLN A 25 21.08 9.60 13.57
CA GLN A 25 21.29 8.44 12.71
C GLN A 25 20.40 8.50 11.46
N LEU A 26 20.66 7.63 10.49
CA LEU A 26 19.76 7.46 9.35
C LEU A 26 18.36 7.09 9.84
N ARG A 27 17.36 7.89 9.47
CA ARG A 27 15.98 7.64 9.87
C ARG A 27 15.45 6.37 9.19
N PRO A 28 14.68 5.52 9.91
CA PRO A 28 14.04 4.36 9.31
C PRO A 28 13.04 4.80 8.22
N GLN A 29 12.94 4.00 7.18
CA GLN A 29 11.95 4.22 6.12
C GLN A 29 10.59 3.68 6.54
N GLU A 30 9.52 4.32 6.04
CA GLU A 30 8.17 3.80 6.19
C GLU A 30 7.96 2.52 5.34
N HIS A 31 6.94 1.74 5.70
CA HIS A 31 6.61 0.55 4.93
C HIS A 31 6.20 0.89 3.49
N TYR A 32 6.73 0.16 2.51
CA TYR A 32 6.50 0.40 1.07
C TYR A 32 5.03 0.56 0.69
N ALA A 33 4.16 -0.31 1.21
CA ALA A 33 2.73 -0.31 0.93
C ALA A 33 1.87 0.41 2.01
N GLN A 34 2.47 1.30 2.83
CA GLN A 34 1.78 1.98 3.95
C GLN A 34 0.48 2.69 3.53
N HIS A 35 0.47 3.30 2.35
CA HIS A 35 -0.69 4.05 1.85
C HIS A 35 -1.74 3.19 1.14
N ARG A 36 -1.54 1.88 1.02
CA ARG A 36 -2.52 0.95 0.45
C ARG A 36 -3.45 0.45 1.54
N MET A 37 -4.59 1.12 1.70
CA MET A 37 -5.51 0.85 2.82
C MET A 37 -6.40 -0.38 2.61
N GLN A 38 -6.59 -1.17 3.67
CA GLN A 38 -7.47 -2.34 3.68
C GLN A 38 -8.95 -1.98 3.39
N VAL A 39 -9.41 -0.81 3.84
CA VAL A 39 -10.80 -0.37 3.60
C VAL A 39 -11.11 -0.29 2.10
N TRP A 40 -10.16 0.20 1.30
CA TRP A 40 -10.32 0.28 -0.14
C TRP A 40 -10.33 -1.10 -0.78
N GLN A 41 -9.45 -1.97 -0.30
CA GLN A 41 -9.33 -3.35 -0.78
C GLN A 41 -10.61 -4.17 -0.54
N LEU A 42 -11.31 -3.93 0.57
CA LEU A 42 -12.55 -4.63 0.90
C LEU A 42 -13.75 -4.08 0.13
N ARG A 43 -13.86 -2.75 -0.01
CA ARG A 43 -15.03 -2.10 -0.61
C ARG A 43 -14.97 -1.99 -2.12
N PHE A 44 -13.78 -1.88 -2.67
CA PHE A 44 -13.55 -1.56 -4.07
C PHE A 44 -12.68 -2.61 -4.74
N LYS A 45 -12.83 -2.70 -6.06
CA LYS A 45 -11.89 -3.40 -6.93
C LYS A 45 -11.57 -2.54 -8.14
N GLU A 46 -10.31 -2.54 -8.54
CA GLU A 46 -9.79 -1.82 -9.69
C GLU A 46 -9.97 -2.70 -10.94
N MET A 47 -10.65 -2.20 -11.98
CA MET A 47 -10.89 -2.93 -13.23
C MET A 47 -10.68 -2.03 -14.45
N GLY A 48 -10.53 -2.63 -15.63
CA GLY A 48 -10.31 -1.93 -16.90
C GLY A 48 -8.86 -1.95 -17.37
N PRO A 49 -8.58 -1.45 -18.59
CA PRO A 49 -7.24 -1.41 -19.15
C PRO A 49 -6.38 -0.34 -18.46
N MET A 50 -5.06 -0.44 -18.60
CA MET A 50 -4.06 0.28 -17.80
C MET A 50 -4.30 1.79 -17.64
N PHE A 51 -4.69 2.48 -18.70
CA PHE A 51 -4.86 3.94 -18.70
C PHE A 51 -6.31 4.40 -18.50
N SER A 52 -7.29 3.48 -18.46
CA SER A 52 -8.70 3.80 -18.22
C SER A 52 -9.28 2.95 -17.08
N ARG A 53 -8.46 2.68 -16.06
CA ARG A 53 -8.90 1.90 -14.90
C ARG A 53 -9.90 2.68 -14.08
N VAL A 54 -10.95 1.98 -13.65
CA VAL A 54 -11.98 2.51 -12.75
C VAL A 54 -12.09 1.63 -11.51
N TRP A 55 -12.32 2.27 -10.37
CA TRP A 55 -12.60 1.57 -9.12
C TRP A 55 -14.10 1.38 -9.02
N VAL A 56 -14.54 0.13 -8.85
CA VAL A 56 -15.96 -0.18 -8.73
C VAL A 56 -16.32 -0.62 -7.31
N ALA A 57 -17.53 -0.29 -6.88
CA ALA A 57 -18.14 -0.74 -5.63
C ALA A 57 -19.45 -1.47 -5.92
N LEU A 58 -19.95 -2.24 -4.95
CA LEU A 58 -21.30 -2.77 -5.00
C LEU A 58 -22.31 -1.63 -4.93
N GLY A 59 -23.28 -1.64 -5.85
CA GLY A 59 -24.41 -0.73 -5.84
C GLY A 59 -25.51 -1.18 -4.86
N GLY A 60 -26.36 -0.23 -4.46
CA GLY A 60 -27.47 -0.48 -3.55
C GLY A 60 -27.33 0.26 -2.21
N LYS A 61 -28.38 0.17 -1.38
CA LYS A 61 -28.45 0.88 -0.10
C LYS A 61 -28.04 -0.05 1.04
N MET A 62 -26.80 0.08 1.50
CA MET A 62 -26.30 -0.66 2.67
C MET A 62 -26.96 -0.14 3.95
N ARG A 63 -27.96 -0.85 4.46
CA ARG A 63 -28.63 -0.55 5.75
C ARG A 63 -29.26 -1.80 6.35
N ARG A 64 -29.18 -1.94 7.67
CA ARG A 64 -29.97 -2.94 8.41
C ARG A 64 -31.37 -2.37 8.67
N ARG A 65 -32.43 -3.11 8.35
CA ARG A 65 -33.84 -2.73 8.61
C ARG A 65 -34.45 -3.64 9.69
N ARG A 66 -35.63 -3.27 10.20
CA ARG A 66 -36.44 -4.13 11.08
C ARG A 66 -37.04 -5.30 10.29
N ILE A 67 -37.38 -6.38 10.98
CA ILE A 67 -38.05 -7.56 10.43
C ILE A 67 -39.35 -7.13 9.71
N GLY A 68 -39.61 -7.71 8.53
CA GLY A 68 -40.79 -7.39 7.70
C GLY A 68 -40.63 -6.20 6.73
N ARG A 69 -39.52 -5.45 6.76
CA ARG A 69 -39.19 -4.43 5.74
C ARG A 69 -38.25 -5.00 4.67
N GLN A 70 -38.46 -4.63 3.41
CA GLN A 70 -37.71 -5.14 2.25
C GLN A 70 -37.96 -6.65 2.03
N ALA A 71 -39.23 -7.04 1.93
CA ALA A 71 -39.63 -8.43 1.74
C ALA A 71 -39.30 -8.95 0.33
N ASP A 72 -39.47 -8.12 -0.71
CA ASP A 72 -39.08 -8.51 -2.07
C ASP A 72 -37.56 -8.38 -2.25
N VAL A 73 -36.93 -9.53 -2.49
CA VAL A 73 -35.48 -9.66 -2.71
C VAL A 73 -35.10 -9.19 -4.12
N LYS A 74 -36.05 -9.11 -5.06
CA LYS A 74 -35.78 -8.67 -6.45
C LYS A 74 -35.27 -7.22 -6.52
N ASP A 75 -35.63 -6.38 -5.55
CA ASP A 75 -35.11 -5.02 -5.38
C ASP A 75 -33.61 -5.00 -5.03
N LEU A 76 -33.12 -6.03 -4.33
CA LEU A 76 -31.73 -6.15 -3.87
C LEU A 76 -30.86 -6.83 -4.92
N ARG A 77 -30.64 -6.14 -6.04
CA ARG A 77 -29.82 -6.65 -7.13
C ARG A 77 -28.34 -6.56 -6.82
N TYR A 78 -27.60 -7.62 -7.12
CA TYR A 78 -26.14 -7.62 -7.06
C TYR A 78 -25.55 -7.05 -8.35
N TYR A 79 -24.94 -5.85 -8.28
CA TYR A 79 -24.25 -5.23 -9.40
C TYR A 79 -23.13 -4.31 -8.95
N TRP A 80 -22.18 -4.05 -9.85
CA TRP A 80 -21.06 -3.14 -9.63
C TRP A 80 -21.27 -1.82 -10.39
N ARG A 81 -20.85 -0.71 -9.78
CA ARG A 81 -20.80 0.62 -10.42
C ARG A 81 -19.47 1.30 -10.10
N PRO A 82 -18.93 2.11 -11.03
CA PRO A 82 -17.76 2.92 -10.75
C PRO A 82 -18.05 3.90 -9.60
N ILE A 83 -17.08 4.10 -8.72
CA ILE A 83 -17.16 5.12 -7.68
C ILE A 83 -17.01 6.51 -8.30
N GLU A 84 -17.33 7.53 -7.52
CA GLU A 84 -17.16 8.90 -7.99
C GLU A 84 -15.69 9.21 -8.32
N PRO A 85 -15.43 9.93 -9.43
CA PRO A 85 -14.07 10.19 -9.90
C PRO A 85 -13.25 11.01 -8.90
N GLN A 86 -13.86 11.90 -8.10
CA GLN A 86 -13.16 12.61 -7.03
C GLN A 86 -12.50 11.67 -6.01
N TYR A 87 -13.24 10.67 -5.52
CA TYR A 87 -12.72 9.71 -4.54
C TYR A 87 -11.69 8.78 -5.18
N GLN A 88 -11.91 8.35 -6.43
CA GLN A 88 -10.91 7.57 -7.14
C GLN A 88 -9.59 8.35 -7.27
N ARG A 89 -9.64 9.62 -7.66
CA ARG A 89 -8.44 10.49 -7.74
C ARG A 89 -7.76 10.65 -6.39
N LEU A 90 -8.53 10.81 -5.31
CA LEU A 90 -8.01 10.89 -3.94
C LEU A 90 -7.25 9.61 -3.57
N TYR A 91 -7.85 8.43 -3.73
CA TYR A 91 -7.20 7.16 -3.39
C TYR A 91 -6.00 6.85 -4.28
N MET A 92 -6.09 7.12 -5.59
CA MET A 92 -4.94 7.00 -6.50
C MET A 92 -3.83 8.00 -6.19
N SER A 93 -4.12 9.16 -5.61
CA SER A 93 -3.08 10.11 -5.18
C SER A 93 -2.29 9.56 -3.99
N ARG A 94 -2.96 8.87 -3.06
CA ARG A 94 -2.31 8.19 -1.93
C ARG A 94 -1.38 7.05 -2.40
N LEU A 95 -1.80 6.30 -3.42
CA LEU A 95 -0.98 5.25 -4.04
C LEU A 95 0.18 5.79 -4.91
N ARG A 96 0.19 7.10 -5.19
CA ARG A 96 1.27 7.81 -5.92
C ARG A 96 2.28 8.50 -4.98
N LEU A 97 2.08 8.44 -3.68
CA LEU A 97 2.99 9.09 -2.73
C LEU A 97 4.38 8.43 -2.72
N HIS A 98 4.43 7.12 -2.97
CA HIS A 98 5.68 6.40 -3.16
C HIS A 98 6.34 6.82 -4.47
N ASP A 99 7.63 7.20 -4.42
CA ASP A 99 8.43 7.68 -5.57
C ASP A 99 7.78 8.83 -6.37
N ARG A 100 7.28 9.83 -5.64
CA ARG A 100 6.64 11.01 -6.24
C ARG A 100 7.54 11.78 -7.22
N SER A 101 8.86 11.67 -7.09
CA SER A 101 9.84 12.30 -7.98
C SER A 101 9.81 11.73 -9.40
N ASN A 102 9.51 10.45 -9.56
CA ASN A 102 9.62 9.76 -10.83
C ASN A 102 8.30 9.76 -11.60
N LYS A 103 8.22 10.56 -12.66
CA LYS A 103 7.01 10.66 -13.51
C LYS A 103 6.72 9.41 -14.33
N ASN A 104 7.70 8.54 -14.53
CA ASN A 104 7.55 7.32 -15.33
C ASN A 104 7.00 6.15 -14.50
N VAL A 105 7.02 6.26 -13.17
CA VAL A 105 6.50 5.22 -12.28
C VAL A 105 5.00 5.30 -12.21
N VAL A 106 4.36 4.19 -12.56
CA VAL A 106 2.91 4.05 -12.48
C VAL A 106 2.47 3.94 -11.01
N PRO A 107 1.26 4.42 -10.66
CA PRO A 107 0.74 4.29 -9.30
C PRO A 107 0.73 2.83 -8.83
N LEU A 108 0.97 2.61 -7.54
CA LEU A 108 0.76 1.30 -6.92
C LEU A 108 -0.66 0.79 -7.19
N ARG A 109 -0.83 -0.50 -7.47
CA ARG A 109 -2.16 -1.10 -7.65
C ARG A 109 -2.92 -1.22 -6.34
N LEU A 110 -4.25 -1.38 -6.39
CA LEU A 110 -5.06 -1.57 -5.19
C LEU A 110 -4.76 -2.90 -4.48
N ARG A 111 -4.58 -3.97 -5.27
CA ARG A 111 -4.18 -5.30 -4.83
C ARG A 111 -2.82 -5.62 -5.43
N PRO A 112 -1.90 -6.25 -4.67
CA PRO A 112 -0.62 -6.68 -5.23
C PRO A 112 -0.84 -7.70 -6.33
N THR A 113 0.01 -7.64 -7.36
CA THR A 113 0.01 -8.60 -8.46
C THR A 113 1.24 -9.49 -8.38
N ASN A 114 1.24 -10.62 -9.10
CA ASN A 114 2.40 -11.52 -9.15
C ASN A 114 3.69 -10.79 -9.57
N THR A 115 3.58 -9.81 -10.48
CA THR A 115 4.73 -8.98 -10.89
C THR A 115 5.26 -8.12 -9.74
N GLU A 116 4.39 -7.48 -8.95
CA GLU A 116 4.80 -6.67 -7.80
C GLU A 116 5.43 -7.54 -6.70
N ILE A 117 4.86 -8.71 -6.44
CA ILE A 117 5.33 -9.63 -5.39
C ILE A 117 6.67 -10.25 -5.79
N GLY A 118 6.82 -10.62 -7.07
CA GLY A 118 8.05 -11.21 -7.61
C GLY A 118 9.19 -10.20 -7.77
N HIS A 119 8.89 -8.95 -8.12
CA HIS A 119 9.91 -7.94 -8.43
C HIS A 119 10.98 -7.82 -7.35
N VAL A 120 10.59 -7.70 -6.07
CA VAL A 120 11.53 -7.58 -4.96
C VAL A 120 12.40 -8.83 -4.82
N GLN A 121 11.79 -10.03 -4.95
CA GLN A 121 12.50 -11.31 -4.83
C GLN A 121 13.45 -11.59 -6.01
N SER A 122 13.24 -10.91 -7.13
CA SER A 122 14.07 -10.99 -8.34
C SER A 122 15.25 -10.02 -8.35
N LEU A 123 15.35 -9.10 -7.38
CA LEU A 123 16.51 -8.21 -7.28
C LEU A 123 17.76 -9.00 -6.90
N LYS A 124 18.92 -8.51 -7.34
CA LYS A 124 20.25 -9.12 -7.09
C LYS A 124 20.51 -9.40 -5.61
N GLU A 125 20.11 -8.48 -4.73
CA GLU A 125 20.26 -8.61 -3.27
C GLU A 125 19.50 -9.81 -2.69
N TRP A 126 18.43 -10.24 -3.35
CA TRP A 126 17.57 -11.35 -2.93
C TRP A 126 17.83 -12.64 -3.72
N GLU A 127 18.80 -12.64 -4.65
CA GLU A 127 19.06 -13.78 -5.52
C GLU A 127 19.49 -15.03 -4.74
N MET A 128 20.23 -14.85 -3.65
CA MET A 128 20.67 -15.96 -2.80
C MET A 128 19.66 -16.36 -1.72
N ALA A 129 18.59 -15.57 -1.52
CA ALA A 129 17.57 -15.81 -0.51
C ALA A 129 16.54 -16.85 -0.99
N ARG A 130 16.97 -18.10 -1.18
CA ARG A 130 16.14 -19.21 -1.72
C ARG A 130 14.81 -19.40 -1.00
N HIS A 131 14.80 -19.24 0.32
CA HIS A 131 13.61 -19.38 1.18
C HIS A 131 12.53 -18.31 0.95
N ARG A 132 12.84 -17.22 0.22
CA ARG A 132 11.91 -16.14 -0.10
C ARG A 132 11.50 -16.11 -1.57
N LYS A 133 12.09 -16.94 -2.45
CA LYS A 133 11.81 -16.91 -3.89
C LYS A 133 10.50 -17.61 -4.26
N TYR A 134 9.86 -17.12 -5.31
CA TYR A 134 8.65 -17.69 -5.92
C TYR A 134 7.42 -17.69 -5.01
N GLY A 135 7.29 -16.67 -4.15
CA GLY A 135 6.09 -16.50 -3.32
C GLY A 135 5.85 -17.59 -2.27
N PRO A 136 6.84 -17.93 -1.42
CA PRO A 136 6.71 -19.03 -0.46
C PRO A 136 5.65 -18.76 0.61
N GLN A 137 5.38 -17.49 0.93
CA GLN A 137 4.30 -17.08 1.84
C GLN A 137 2.91 -17.16 1.21
N MET A 138 2.82 -17.18 -0.12
CA MET A 138 1.55 -17.38 -0.83
C MET A 138 1.25 -18.87 -1.03
N ALA A 139 2.28 -19.71 -1.05
CA ALA A 139 2.14 -21.15 -1.13
C ALA A 139 1.53 -21.71 0.17
N PRO A 140 0.79 -22.83 0.07
CA PRO A 140 0.35 -23.53 1.27
C PRO A 140 1.57 -24.02 2.08
N PRO A 141 1.43 -24.15 3.42
CA PRO A 141 2.50 -24.66 4.25
C PRO A 141 2.88 -26.09 3.84
N LYS A 142 4.17 -26.41 3.96
CA LYS A 142 4.67 -27.78 3.78
C LYS A 142 4.15 -28.67 4.92
N LYS A 143 3.98 -29.96 4.62
CA LYS A 143 3.68 -30.94 5.68
C LYS A 143 4.84 -30.94 6.68
N PRO A 144 4.56 -30.87 8.00
CA PRO A 144 5.58 -31.10 9.00
C PRO A 144 6.07 -32.55 8.93
N ASP A 145 7.19 -32.83 9.60
CA ASP A 145 7.73 -34.19 9.68
C ASP A 145 6.76 -35.14 10.39
N PHE A 146 6.95 -36.45 10.13
CA PHE A 146 6.14 -37.53 10.73
C PHE A 146 6.10 -37.45 12.26
N GLU A 147 7.21 -37.08 12.89
CA GLU A 147 7.30 -36.87 14.34
C GLU A 147 7.83 -35.46 14.62
N PHE A 148 6.93 -34.47 14.60
CA PHE A 148 7.24 -33.10 15.00
C PHE A 148 6.84 -32.85 16.46
N ARG A 149 7.81 -32.52 17.32
CA ARG A 149 7.59 -32.18 18.74
C ARG A 149 8.29 -30.86 19.08
N VAL A 150 7.64 -30.01 19.86
CA VAL A 150 8.18 -28.76 20.41
C VAL A 150 8.06 -28.88 21.93
N PHE A 151 9.19 -28.83 22.65
CA PHE A 151 9.24 -28.89 24.12
C PHE A 151 9.42 -27.49 24.72
#